data_AF-A0A959JA05-F1
#
_entry.id   AF-A0A959JA05-F1
#
_cell.length_a   1.000
_cell.length_b   1.000
_cell.length_c   1.000
_cell.angle_alpha   90.00
_cell.angle_beta   90.00
_cell.angle_gamma   90.00
#
_symmetry.space_group_name_H-M   'P 1'
#
loop_
_entity.id
_entity.type
_entity.pdbx_description
1 polymer ?
#
loop_
_entity_poly.entity_id
_entity_poly.type
_entity_poly.pdbx_seq_one_letter_code
_entity_poly.pdbx_strand_id
1 'polypeptide(L)'
;IGSASNWGVVGSATPNGWNGPDLVLYQTGTANVYQGYVNLTDGEIKFRPDNTWGSDFGDNGNNIGVTAGIYKVTINTDNKTFTLESDQRAMFHTDGQNLEIESIPTFTDGYAITKFKNVDRNGDAGSDTSGNFTDMDFPLFRLADVYLMYAEAVKQGGSGGSEGQALIYLNDVRKRANAVPVSSLTLDLILNERGRELYWEGSRRTDLIRFGRFSSGSYVWPWKGGVADGVSTPAYLDLYPIPATDINANPNLTQNDGY
;
A
#
# COMPACT_ATOMS: atom_id res chain seq x y z
N ILE A 1 7.25 5.87 -7.40
CA ILE A 1 8.63 5.65 -6.91
C ILE A 1 9.48 5.46 -8.17
N GLY A 2 10.64 6.13 -8.28
CA GLY A 2 11.51 6.05 -9.47
C GLY A 2 12.27 4.72 -9.55
N SER A 3 13.30 4.67 -10.39
CA SER A 3 14.19 3.50 -10.46
C SER A 3 14.96 3.30 -9.14
N ALA A 4 15.38 2.06 -8.88
CA ALA A 4 16.26 1.76 -7.74
C ALA A 4 17.51 2.63 -7.80
N SER A 5 17.88 3.24 -6.66
CA SER A 5 19.13 3.99 -6.57
C SER A 5 20.26 3.08 -6.12
N ASN A 6 21.48 3.59 -6.23
CA ASN A 6 22.63 2.97 -5.61
C ASN A 6 22.72 3.26 -4.10
N TRP A 7 21.83 4.08 -3.53
CA TRP A 7 21.82 4.41 -2.11
C TRP A 7 20.87 3.51 -1.33
N GLY A 8 21.28 3.15 -0.12
CA GLY A 8 20.47 2.33 0.76
C GLY A 8 20.66 2.63 2.24
N VAL A 9 19.87 1.93 3.06
CA VAL A 9 19.90 1.98 4.52
C VAL A 9 20.61 0.73 5.05
N VAL A 10 21.58 0.92 5.94
CA VAL A 10 22.34 -0.15 6.61
C VAL A 10 22.36 0.10 8.11
N GLY A 11 22.45 -0.92 8.95
CA GLY A 11 22.46 -0.69 10.39
C GLY A 11 22.19 -1.92 11.22
N SER A 12 22.43 -1.86 12.53
CA SER A 12 21.97 -2.89 13.46
C SER A 12 20.45 -2.98 13.51
N ALA A 13 19.74 -1.90 13.16
CA ALA A 13 18.29 -1.88 13.06
C ALA A 13 17.73 -2.43 11.74
N THR A 14 18.57 -2.74 10.75
CA THR A 14 18.11 -3.35 9.49
C THR A 14 18.18 -4.87 9.57
N PRO A 15 17.36 -5.62 8.80
CA PRO A 15 17.41 -7.09 8.76
C PRO A 15 18.79 -7.66 8.40
N ASN A 16 19.60 -6.88 7.66
CA ASN A 16 20.87 -7.30 7.11
C ASN A 16 22.07 -6.90 7.99
N GLY A 17 21.87 -6.11 9.05
CA GLY A 17 22.95 -5.65 9.92
C GLY A 17 23.94 -4.71 9.22
N TRP A 18 25.09 -4.47 9.86
CA TRP A 18 26.15 -3.59 9.34
C TRP A 18 26.95 -4.16 8.15
N ASN A 19 27.00 -5.50 8.05
CA ASN A 19 27.83 -6.22 7.09
C ASN A 19 27.05 -6.82 5.91
N GLY A 20 25.71 -6.74 5.95
CA GLY A 20 24.86 -7.24 4.87
C GLY A 20 24.56 -6.18 3.81
N PRO A 21 23.79 -6.56 2.78
CA PRO A 21 23.36 -5.65 1.74
C PRO A 21 22.40 -4.58 2.27
N ASP A 22 22.40 -3.41 1.64
CA ASP A 22 21.61 -2.26 2.04
C ASP A 22 20.14 -2.46 1.66
N LEU A 23 19.24 -1.91 2.48
CA LEU A 23 17.84 -1.75 2.08
C LEU A 23 17.76 -0.64 1.03
N VAL A 24 17.35 -0.99 -0.18
CA VAL A 24 17.38 -0.11 -1.36
C VAL A 24 16.46 1.10 -1.20
N LEU A 25 16.98 2.29 -1.50
CA LEU A 25 16.19 3.50 -1.72
C LEU A 25 15.99 3.72 -3.22
N TYR A 26 15.06 4.59 -3.58
CA TYR A 26 14.66 4.82 -4.96
C TYR A 26 14.79 6.28 -5.34
N GLN A 27 15.12 6.53 -6.60
CA GLN A 27 15.19 7.86 -7.16
C GLN A 27 13.86 8.60 -7.01
N THR A 28 13.96 9.91 -6.75
CA THR A 28 12.82 10.83 -6.80
C THR A 28 12.89 11.70 -8.06
N GLY A 29 11.88 12.56 -8.26
CA GLY A 29 11.93 13.58 -9.33
C GLY A 29 12.89 14.74 -9.05
N THR A 30 13.55 14.74 -7.88
CA THR A 30 14.53 15.74 -7.48
C THR A 30 15.91 15.10 -7.46
N ALA A 31 16.88 15.75 -8.12
CA ALA A 31 18.27 15.30 -8.13
C ALA A 31 18.80 15.08 -6.70
N ASN A 32 19.57 14.02 -6.51
CA ASN A 32 20.24 13.67 -5.25
C ASN A 32 19.31 13.42 -4.06
N VAL A 33 18.00 13.32 -4.30
CA VAL A 33 17.01 12.95 -3.30
C VAL A 33 16.51 11.54 -3.59
N TYR A 34 16.61 10.68 -2.58
CA TYR A 34 16.20 9.28 -2.64
C TYR A 34 15.22 8.97 -1.51
N GLN A 35 14.29 8.04 -1.75
CA GLN A 35 13.29 7.66 -0.77
C GLN A 35 12.99 6.16 -0.78
N GLY A 36 12.56 5.63 0.34
CA GLY A 36 12.15 4.23 0.48
C GLY A 36 11.40 3.99 1.77
N TYR A 37 10.61 2.93 1.81
CA TYR A 37 10.02 2.44 3.05
C TYR A 37 10.89 1.31 3.59
N VAL A 38 11.29 1.41 4.85
CA VAL A 38 12.11 0.40 5.53
C VAL A 38 11.42 -0.03 6.82
N ASN A 39 11.49 -1.33 7.11
CA ASN A 39 11.08 -1.87 8.39
C ASN A 39 12.32 -2.01 9.27
N LEU A 40 12.35 -1.33 10.42
CA LEU A 40 13.49 -1.27 11.33
C LEU A 40 13.12 -1.88 12.68
N THR A 41 14.12 -2.42 13.38
CA THR A 41 14.05 -2.76 14.81
C THR A 41 14.70 -1.65 15.65
N ASP A 42 14.65 -1.77 16.99
CA ASP A 42 15.46 -0.90 17.85
C ASP A 42 16.95 -1.05 17.51
N GLY A 43 17.66 0.06 17.34
CA GLY A 43 19.08 0.04 17.00
C GLY A 43 19.55 1.31 16.31
N GLU A 44 20.50 1.14 15.41
CA GLU A 44 21.15 2.24 14.70
C GLU A 44 21.17 2.00 13.19
N ILE A 45 21.13 3.08 12.41
CA ILE A 45 21.28 3.07 10.95
C ILE A 45 22.26 4.11 10.43
N LYS A 46 22.70 3.92 9.18
CA LYS A 46 23.37 4.89 8.30
C LYS A 46 22.87 4.73 6.87
N PHE A 47 23.21 5.71 6.03
CA PHE A 47 22.98 5.67 4.60
C PHE A 47 24.30 5.55 3.87
N ARG A 48 24.39 4.62 2.92
CA ARG A 48 25.61 4.45 2.11
C ARG A 48 25.27 4.09 0.67
N PRO A 49 26.17 4.41 -0.29
CA PRO A 49 26.03 3.99 -1.67
C PRO A 49 26.74 2.66 -1.94
N ASP A 50 26.17 1.87 -2.85
CA ASP A 50 26.77 0.69 -3.47
C ASP A 50 27.18 -0.41 -2.49
N ASN A 51 26.58 -0.44 -1.28
CA ASN A 51 27.01 -1.29 -0.17
C ASN A 51 28.46 -1.02 0.30
N THR A 52 28.95 0.22 0.13
CA THR A 52 30.33 0.63 0.47
C THR A 52 30.39 1.79 1.44
N TRP A 53 31.45 1.87 2.24
CA TRP A 53 31.64 2.89 3.28
C TRP A 53 32.36 4.17 2.80
N GLY A 54 32.59 4.33 1.49
CA GLY A 54 33.41 5.44 0.99
C GLY A 54 32.76 6.82 1.13
N SER A 55 31.43 6.88 1.14
CA SER A 55 30.64 8.11 1.11
C SER A 55 29.43 8.05 2.04
N ASP A 56 29.45 7.22 3.08
CA ASP A 56 28.32 7.08 3.99
C ASP A 56 28.03 8.38 4.76
N PHE A 57 26.80 8.48 5.26
CA PHE A 57 26.47 9.50 6.25
C PHE A 57 25.34 9.05 7.17
N GLY A 58 25.25 9.74 8.31
CA GLY A 58 24.14 9.68 9.24
C GLY A 58 23.93 11.06 9.86
N ASP A 59 23.55 11.15 11.13
CA ASP A 59 23.35 12.43 11.81
C ASP A 59 24.69 13.10 12.12
N ASN A 60 25.07 14.08 11.29
CA ASN A 60 26.36 14.76 11.35
C ASN A 60 27.57 13.79 11.34
N GLY A 61 27.42 12.70 10.59
CA GLY A 61 28.43 11.64 10.45
C GLY A 61 28.34 10.50 11.48
N ASN A 62 27.57 10.70 12.56
CA ASN A 62 27.29 9.66 13.54
C ASN A 62 26.22 8.69 13.03
N ASN A 63 26.11 7.54 13.69
CA ASN A 63 25.00 6.63 13.50
C ASN A 63 23.68 7.28 13.95
N ILE A 64 22.58 6.90 13.32
CA ILE A 64 21.24 7.41 13.63
C ILE A 64 20.52 6.37 14.49
N GLY A 65 20.22 6.71 15.75
CA GLY A 65 19.40 5.86 16.61
C GLY A 65 17.95 5.82 16.14
N VAL A 66 17.36 4.62 16.09
CA VAL A 66 15.98 4.38 15.66
C VAL A 66 15.30 3.39 16.61
N THR A 67 13.98 3.49 16.69
CA THR A 67 13.12 2.51 17.36
C THR A 67 12.48 1.59 16.33
N ALA A 68 11.92 0.48 16.79
CA ALA A 68 11.20 -0.45 15.93
C ALA A 68 10.01 0.24 15.23
N GLY A 69 9.87 0.02 13.92
CA GLY A 69 8.78 0.56 13.13
C GLY A 69 9.06 0.63 11.64
N ILE A 70 8.01 0.97 10.89
CA ILE A 70 8.12 1.22 9.45
C ILE A 70 8.33 2.72 9.23
N TYR A 71 9.41 3.05 8.54
CA TYR A 71 9.78 4.43 8.26
C TYR A 71 9.77 4.68 6.77
N LYS A 72 9.18 5.81 6.36
CA LYS A 72 9.55 6.44 5.10
C LYS A 72 10.85 7.20 5.33
N VAL A 73 11.91 6.70 4.73
CA VAL A 73 13.22 7.34 4.70
C VAL A 73 13.25 8.26 3.49
N THR A 74 13.64 9.51 3.70
CA THR A 74 14.05 10.40 2.61
C THR A 74 15.46 10.87 2.91
N ILE A 75 16.35 10.80 1.94
CA ILE A 75 17.72 11.32 2.06
C ILE A 75 17.98 12.35 0.96
N ASN A 76 18.81 13.33 1.28
CA ASN A 76 19.43 14.22 0.30
C ASN A 76 20.95 14.10 0.43
N THR A 77 21.59 13.62 -0.63
CA THR A 77 23.02 13.28 -0.59
C THR A 77 23.93 14.49 -0.83
N ASP A 78 23.41 15.60 -1.36
CA ASP A 78 24.20 16.83 -1.57
C ASP A 78 24.53 17.51 -0.26
N ASN A 79 23.53 17.64 0.61
CA ASN A 79 23.66 18.31 1.91
C ASN A 79 23.72 17.32 3.08
N LYS A 80 23.71 16.01 2.80
CA LYS A 80 23.76 14.92 3.80
C LYS A 80 22.66 15.02 4.86
N THR A 81 21.46 15.44 4.45
CA THR A 81 20.30 15.46 5.33
C THR A 81 19.40 14.25 5.12
N PHE A 82 18.60 13.94 6.13
CA PHE A 82 17.63 12.85 6.06
C PHE A 82 16.37 13.19 6.84
N THR A 83 15.27 12.52 6.50
CA THR A 83 14.07 12.43 7.31
C THR A 83 13.71 10.97 7.54
N LEU A 84 13.32 10.65 8.77
CA LEU A 84 12.72 9.38 9.16
C LEU A 84 11.29 9.66 9.59
N GLU A 85 10.37 9.49 8.66
CA GLU A 85 8.94 9.65 8.94
C GLU A 85 8.39 8.29 9.33
N SER A 86 8.11 8.08 10.62
CA SER A 86 7.37 6.89 11.06
C SER A 86 6.03 6.87 10.33
N ASP A 87 5.80 5.82 9.55
CA ASP A 87 4.54 5.67 8.81
C ASP A 87 3.53 4.92 9.65
N GLN A 88 2.77 5.67 10.46
CA GLN A 88 1.66 5.14 11.26
C GLN A 88 0.55 4.47 10.43
N ARG A 89 0.55 4.65 9.09
CA ARG A 89 -0.41 4.02 8.18
C ARG A 89 -0.03 2.58 7.86
N ALA A 90 1.20 2.18 8.11
CA ALA A 90 1.69 0.84 7.84
C ALA A 90 1.14 -0.16 8.89
N MET A 91 -0.10 -0.58 8.70
CA MET A 91 -0.81 -1.52 9.58
C MET A 91 -0.54 -2.97 9.18
N PHE A 92 0.70 -3.40 9.40
CA PHE A 92 1.16 -4.75 9.10
C PHE A 92 1.60 -5.48 10.36
N HIS A 93 1.32 -6.77 10.42
CA HIS A 93 1.96 -7.69 11.34
C HIS A 93 3.09 -8.38 10.56
N THR A 94 4.31 -8.25 11.05
CA THR A 94 5.54 -8.67 10.37
C THR A 94 6.31 -9.74 11.13
N ASP A 95 5.98 -10.01 12.39
CA ASP A 95 6.68 -10.99 13.21
C ASP A 95 6.48 -12.40 12.63
N GLY A 96 7.59 -13.02 12.20
CA GLY A 96 7.57 -14.33 11.56
C GLY A 96 6.94 -14.34 10.16
N GLN A 97 6.73 -13.18 9.55
CA GLN A 97 6.21 -13.03 8.19
C GLN A 97 7.34 -12.73 7.20
N ASN A 98 7.28 -13.33 6.03
CA ASN A 98 8.10 -12.99 4.87
C ASN A 98 7.48 -11.78 4.16
N LEU A 99 8.32 -10.92 3.59
CA LEU A 99 7.82 -9.81 2.78
C LEU A 99 7.19 -10.32 1.47
N GLU A 100 7.89 -11.23 0.80
CA GLU A 100 7.47 -11.79 -0.48
C GLU A 100 6.52 -12.98 -0.28
N ILE A 101 5.59 -13.12 -1.22
CA ILE A 101 4.67 -14.25 -1.26
C ILE A 101 5.27 -15.31 -2.19
N GLU A 102 6.08 -16.23 -1.67
CA GLU A 102 6.64 -17.34 -2.45
C GLU A 102 5.57 -18.41 -2.73
N SER A 103 4.59 -18.55 -1.83
CA SER A 103 3.52 -19.54 -1.92
C SER A 103 2.22 -19.03 -1.29
N ILE A 104 1.15 -18.90 -2.10
CA ILE A 104 -0.16 -18.38 -1.66
C ILE A 104 -0.74 -19.13 -0.43
N PRO A 105 -0.67 -20.47 -0.32
CA PRO A 105 -1.23 -21.18 0.84
C PRO A 105 -0.46 -20.97 2.14
N THR A 106 0.76 -20.44 2.09
CA THR A 106 1.63 -20.28 3.27
C THR A 106 1.24 -19.00 4.00
N PHE A 107 0.67 -19.11 5.21
CA PHE A 107 0.22 -17.92 5.95
C PHE A 107 1.35 -16.96 6.34
N THR A 108 2.58 -17.46 6.47
CA THR A 108 3.76 -16.65 6.79
C THR A 108 4.35 -15.96 5.56
N ASP A 109 3.79 -16.16 4.37
CA ASP A 109 4.25 -15.54 3.13
C ASP A 109 3.42 -14.28 2.83
N GLY A 110 4.06 -13.12 2.95
CA GLY A 110 3.43 -11.80 2.85
C GLY A 110 3.03 -11.24 4.21
N TYR A 111 3.15 -9.93 4.38
CA TYR A 111 2.78 -9.29 5.64
C TYR A 111 1.27 -9.38 5.93
N ALA A 112 0.95 -9.83 7.15
CA ALA A 112 -0.43 -9.92 7.61
C ALA A 112 -0.99 -8.52 7.93
N ILE A 113 -2.31 -8.38 7.82
CA ILE A 113 -2.99 -7.10 7.93
C ILE A 113 -3.60 -6.91 9.31
N THR A 114 -3.38 -5.75 9.93
CA THR A 114 -3.90 -5.43 11.28
C THR A 114 -4.97 -4.34 11.27
N LYS A 115 -5.56 -4.06 10.10
CA LYS A 115 -6.58 -3.01 9.91
C LYS A 115 -7.79 -3.18 10.83
N PHE A 116 -8.32 -4.40 10.90
CA PHE A 116 -9.48 -4.73 11.70
C PHE A 116 -9.01 -5.33 13.03
N LYS A 117 -9.51 -4.79 14.15
CA LYS A 117 -9.08 -5.18 15.49
C LYS A 117 -10.30 -5.31 16.39
N ASN A 118 -10.27 -6.29 17.29
CA ASN A 118 -11.28 -6.49 18.32
C ASN A 118 -10.86 -5.86 19.65
N VAL A 119 -10.49 -4.58 19.58
CA VAL A 119 -10.19 -3.74 20.75
C VAL A 119 -10.91 -2.41 20.57
N ASP A 120 -11.44 -1.86 21.66
CA ASP A 120 -12.11 -0.59 21.64
C ASP A 120 -11.12 0.60 21.61
N ARG A 121 -11.65 1.83 21.65
CA ARG A 121 -10.82 3.05 21.62
C ARG A 121 -9.95 3.25 22.87
N ASN A 122 -10.31 2.62 23.98
CA ASN A 122 -9.58 2.69 25.25
C ASN A 122 -8.52 1.57 25.33
N GLY A 123 -8.52 0.64 24.38
CA GLY A 123 -7.64 -0.51 24.33
C GLY A 123 -8.21 -1.75 25.02
N ASP A 124 -9.48 -1.72 25.43
CA ASP A 124 -10.14 -2.85 26.05
C ASP A 124 -10.50 -3.90 24.99
N ALA A 125 -10.33 -5.18 25.32
CA ALA A 125 -10.68 -6.28 24.43
C ALA A 125 -12.20 -6.38 24.21
N GLY A 126 -12.59 -6.98 23.08
CA GLY A 126 -13.99 -7.31 22.82
C GLY A 126 -14.63 -8.20 23.89
N SER A 127 -15.95 -8.15 23.96
CA SER A 127 -16.78 -8.75 25.00
C SER A 127 -16.70 -10.28 25.07
N ASP A 128 -16.46 -10.94 23.92
CA ASP A 128 -16.21 -12.37 23.87
C ASP A 128 -14.83 -12.73 24.42
N THR A 129 -14.81 -13.14 25.69
CA THR A 129 -13.60 -13.60 26.38
C THR A 129 -12.88 -14.78 25.71
N SER A 130 -13.54 -15.55 24.84
CA SER A 130 -12.90 -16.64 24.10
C SER A 130 -12.12 -16.15 22.86
N GLY A 131 -12.35 -14.91 22.43
CA GLY A 131 -11.68 -14.29 21.27
C GLY A 131 -12.13 -14.85 19.92
N ASN A 132 -13.21 -15.63 19.88
CA ASN A 132 -13.71 -16.26 18.64
C ASN A 132 -14.60 -15.32 17.83
N PHE A 133 -15.28 -14.39 18.50
CA PHE A 133 -16.20 -13.44 17.88
C PHE A 133 -15.73 -11.99 18.12
N THR A 134 -15.87 -11.17 17.09
CA THR A 134 -15.51 -9.75 17.13
C THR A 134 -16.75 -8.90 17.41
N ASP A 135 -16.58 -7.85 18.22
CA ASP A 135 -17.61 -6.83 18.46
C ASP A 135 -17.62 -5.76 17.37
N MET A 136 -16.65 -5.82 16.46
CA MET A 136 -16.41 -4.78 15.47
C MET A 136 -17.51 -4.70 14.41
N ASP A 137 -18.12 -3.52 14.28
CA ASP A 137 -18.96 -3.19 13.13
C ASP A 137 -18.16 -3.15 11.83
N PHE A 138 -18.74 -3.65 10.74
CA PHE A 138 -18.16 -3.52 9.40
C PHE A 138 -18.61 -2.20 8.74
N PRO A 139 -17.70 -1.25 8.45
CA PRO A 139 -18.07 0.06 7.93
C PRO A 139 -18.38 0.00 6.43
N LEU A 140 -19.53 -0.57 6.07
CA LEU A 140 -19.93 -0.78 4.68
C LEU A 140 -20.00 0.52 3.86
N PHE A 141 -20.40 1.62 4.50
CA PHE A 141 -20.42 2.95 3.90
C PHE A 141 -19.71 3.95 4.81
N ARG A 142 -18.90 4.83 4.20
CA ARG A 142 -18.16 5.85 4.93
C ARG A 142 -17.86 7.07 4.09
N LEU A 143 -17.76 8.21 4.75
CA LEU A 143 -17.58 9.51 4.12
C LEU A 143 -16.31 9.60 3.25
N ALA A 144 -15.22 8.96 3.68
CA ALA A 144 -13.98 8.97 2.90
C ALA A 144 -14.10 8.23 1.55
N ASP A 145 -14.98 7.22 1.42
CA ASP A 145 -15.27 6.63 0.10
C ASP A 145 -16.00 7.64 -0.80
N VAL A 146 -16.99 8.35 -0.25
CA VAL A 146 -17.73 9.41 -0.97
C VAL A 146 -16.80 10.54 -1.44
N TYR A 147 -15.84 10.95 -0.61
CA TYR A 147 -14.84 11.96 -0.96
C TYR A 147 -13.96 11.52 -2.13
N LEU A 148 -13.48 10.27 -2.10
CA LEU A 148 -12.66 9.72 -3.18
C LEU A 148 -13.49 9.46 -4.45
N MET A 149 -14.76 9.10 -4.31
CA MET A 149 -15.70 8.93 -5.42
C MET A 149 -16.00 10.27 -6.11
N TYR A 150 -16.18 11.35 -5.34
CA TYR A 150 -16.31 12.71 -5.88
C TYR A 150 -15.05 13.10 -6.66
N ALA A 151 -13.87 12.86 -6.09
CA ALA A 151 -12.61 13.19 -6.75
C ALA A 151 -12.42 12.42 -8.06
N GLU A 152 -12.80 11.14 -8.08
CA GLU A 152 -12.80 10.33 -9.29
C GLU A 152 -13.77 10.86 -10.35
N ALA A 153 -15.03 11.11 -9.97
CA ALA A 153 -16.07 11.55 -10.90
C ALA A 153 -15.71 12.89 -11.57
N VAL A 154 -15.20 13.85 -10.78
CA VAL A 154 -14.72 15.13 -11.32
C VAL A 154 -13.53 14.92 -12.25
N LYS A 155 -12.56 14.08 -11.89
CA LYS A 155 -11.37 13.84 -12.72
C LYS A 155 -11.70 13.12 -14.04
N GLN A 156 -12.78 12.32 -14.06
CA GLN A 156 -13.34 11.70 -15.26
C GLN A 156 -14.17 12.67 -16.14
N GLY A 157 -14.31 13.94 -15.74
CA GLY A 157 -15.05 14.95 -16.50
C GLY A 157 -16.54 15.07 -16.17
N GLY A 158 -16.97 14.54 -15.02
CA GLY A 158 -18.34 14.71 -14.53
C GLY A 158 -18.69 16.19 -14.28
N SER A 159 -19.94 16.56 -14.55
CA SER A 159 -20.47 17.90 -14.27
C SER A 159 -21.04 18.02 -12.86
N GLY A 160 -21.13 19.25 -12.32
CA GLY A 160 -21.67 19.51 -10.98
C GLY A 160 -20.65 19.53 -9.84
N GLY A 161 -19.36 19.40 -10.16
CA GLY A 161 -18.24 19.54 -9.22
C GLY A 161 -17.09 20.39 -9.76
N SER A 162 -16.04 20.56 -8.95
CA SER A 162 -14.83 21.30 -9.36
C SER A 162 -13.56 20.54 -8.96
N GLU A 163 -12.50 20.67 -9.77
CA GLU A 163 -11.21 20.03 -9.48
C GLU A 163 -10.59 20.56 -8.17
N GLY A 164 -10.86 21.83 -7.84
CA GLY A 164 -10.46 22.42 -6.56
C GLY A 164 -11.11 21.73 -5.36
N GLN A 165 -12.43 21.48 -5.41
CA GLN A 165 -13.14 20.77 -4.33
C GLN A 165 -12.72 19.30 -4.25
N ALA A 166 -12.50 18.66 -5.40
CA ALA A 166 -12.02 17.28 -5.47
C ALA A 166 -10.63 17.14 -4.82
N LEU A 167 -9.73 18.10 -5.05
CA LEU A 167 -8.41 18.14 -4.43
C LEU A 167 -8.51 18.33 -2.91
N ILE A 168 -9.42 19.18 -2.44
CA ILE A 168 -9.69 19.36 -1.00
C ILE A 168 -10.12 18.02 -0.38
N TYR A 169 -11.14 17.36 -0.94
CA TYR A 169 -11.64 16.09 -0.39
C TYR A 169 -10.62 14.97 -0.39
N LEU A 170 -9.81 14.84 -1.45
CA LEU A 170 -8.71 13.88 -1.47
C LEU A 170 -7.66 14.21 -0.39
N ASN A 171 -7.33 15.49 -0.22
CA ASN A 171 -6.37 15.91 0.81
C ASN A 171 -6.92 15.81 2.23
N ASP A 172 -8.23 15.90 2.44
CA ASP A 172 -8.85 15.65 3.76
C ASP A 172 -8.67 14.19 4.20
N VAL A 173 -8.86 13.23 3.28
CA VAL A 173 -8.58 11.81 3.52
C VAL A 173 -7.10 11.60 3.86
N ARG A 174 -6.20 12.19 3.07
CA ARG A 174 -4.75 12.09 3.28
C ARG A 174 -4.32 12.71 4.61
N LYS A 175 -4.80 13.92 4.92
CA LYS A 175 -4.50 14.63 6.16
C LYS A 175 -4.97 13.86 7.38
N ARG A 176 -6.18 13.28 7.34
CA ARG A 176 -6.67 12.41 8.43
C ARG A 176 -5.74 11.23 8.69
N ALA A 177 -5.15 10.66 7.63
CA ALA A 177 -4.18 9.58 7.72
C ALA A 177 -2.73 10.04 7.97
N ASN A 178 -2.49 11.32 8.32
CA ASN A 178 -1.16 11.92 8.45
C ASN A 178 -0.28 11.81 7.17
N ALA A 179 -0.92 11.69 6.01
CA ALA A 179 -0.23 11.65 4.72
C ALA A 179 -0.01 13.06 4.16
N VAL A 180 1.14 13.26 3.50
CA VAL A 180 1.49 14.53 2.86
C VAL A 180 0.43 14.94 1.82
N PRO A 181 -0.13 16.17 1.86
CA PRO A 181 -1.06 16.64 0.85
C PRO A 181 -0.44 16.67 -0.56
N VAL A 182 -1.28 16.52 -1.59
CA VAL A 182 -0.89 16.66 -2.99
C VAL A 182 -1.37 18.00 -3.57
N SER A 183 -0.73 18.45 -4.63
CA SER A 183 -1.07 19.71 -5.32
C SER A 183 -1.96 19.51 -6.55
N SER A 184 -2.13 18.27 -7.04
CA SER A 184 -2.93 17.98 -8.23
C SER A 184 -3.49 16.56 -8.19
N LEU A 185 -4.57 16.35 -8.95
CA LEU A 185 -5.24 15.07 -9.09
C LEU A 185 -4.80 14.35 -10.37
N THR A 186 -4.59 13.05 -10.27
CA THR A 186 -4.51 12.13 -11.42
C THR A 186 -5.37 10.89 -11.14
N LEU A 187 -5.82 10.20 -12.19
CA LEU A 187 -6.61 8.97 -12.02
C LEU A 187 -5.80 7.90 -11.28
N ASP A 188 -4.51 7.75 -11.59
CA ASP A 188 -3.63 6.81 -10.87
C ASP A 188 -3.44 7.18 -9.41
N LEU A 189 -3.35 8.48 -9.08
CA LEU A 189 -3.33 8.92 -7.68
C LEU A 189 -4.61 8.49 -6.96
N ILE A 190 -5.77 8.73 -7.57
CA ILE A 190 -7.08 8.43 -6.98
C ILE A 190 -7.25 6.91 -6.78
N LEU A 191 -6.93 6.10 -7.79
CA LEU A 191 -7.00 4.63 -7.69
C LEU A 191 -6.08 4.08 -6.60
N ASN A 192 -4.88 4.66 -6.47
CA ASN A 192 -3.95 4.28 -5.42
C ASN A 192 -4.42 4.76 -4.04
N GLU A 193 -5.05 5.93 -3.93
CA GLU A 193 -5.62 6.43 -2.67
C GLU A 193 -6.79 5.58 -2.23
N ARG A 194 -7.69 5.20 -3.15
CA ARG A 194 -8.77 4.23 -2.87
C ARG A 194 -8.20 2.90 -2.38
N GLY A 195 -7.11 2.42 -3.00
CA GLY A 195 -6.40 1.23 -2.54
C GLY A 195 -5.88 1.34 -1.10
N ARG A 196 -5.22 2.45 -0.74
CA ARG A 196 -4.71 2.70 0.62
C ARG A 196 -5.81 2.88 1.66
N GLU A 197 -6.88 3.56 1.26
CA GLU A 197 -7.96 3.95 2.16
C GLU A 197 -8.89 2.74 2.41
N LEU A 198 -9.31 2.03 1.35
CA LEU A 198 -10.38 1.02 1.37
C LEU A 198 -9.88 -0.44 1.28
N TYR A 199 -8.58 -0.72 1.42
CA TYR A 199 -8.10 -2.11 1.39
C TYR A 199 -8.85 -2.97 2.42
N TRP A 200 -9.20 -4.20 2.05
CA TRP A 200 -10.00 -5.12 2.87
C TRP A 200 -11.45 -4.68 3.18
N GLU A 201 -11.99 -3.70 2.45
CA GLU A 201 -13.39 -3.26 2.61
C GLU A 201 -14.30 -3.62 1.41
N GLY A 202 -13.86 -4.53 0.53
CA GLY A 202 -14.71 -5.07 -0.55
C GLY A 202 -14.84 -4.20 -1.81
N SER A 203 -14.10 -3.11 -1.95
CA SER A 203 -14.18 -2.19 -3.12
C SER A 203 -13.16 -2.46 -4.23
N ARG A 204 -12.05 -3.14 -3.93
CA ARG A 204 -10.87 -3.13 -4.82
C ARG A 204 -11.14 -3.70 -6.22
N ARG A 205 -11.91 -4.78 -6.33
CA ARG A 205 -12.22 -5.42 -7.63
C ARG A 205 -12.99 -4.48 -8.54
N THR A 206 -14.07 -3.87 -8.04
CA THR A 206 -14.92 -2.99 -8.83
C THR A 206 -14.20 -1.71 -9.23
N ASP A 207 -13.34 -1.17 -8.37
CA ASP A 207 -12.45 -0.06 -8.71
C ASP A 207 -11.48 -0.44 -9.84
N LEU A 208 -10.80 -1.58 -9.75
CA LEU A 208 -9.86 -2.01 -10.79
C LEU A 208 -10.54 -2.25 -12.15
N ILE A 209 -11.77 -2.78 -12.17
CA ILE A 209 -12.53 -2.97 -13.41
C ILE A 209 -12.87 -1.60 -14.03
N ARG A 210 -13.38 -0.66 -13.22
CA ARG A 210 -13.75 0.68 -13.70
C ARG A 210 -12.56 1.47 -14.28
N PHE A 211 -11.36 1.22 -13.77
CA PHE A 211 -10.13 1.81 -14.29
C PHE A 211 -9.46 0.98 -15.41
N GLY A 212 -10.07 -0.12 -15.86
CA GLY A 212 -9.51 -0.98 -16.90
C GLY A 212 -8.20 -1.66 -16.50
N ARG A 213 -8.01 -1.92 -15.20
CA ARG A 213 -6.79 -2.48 -14.61
C ARG A 213 -6.95 -3.93 -14.12
N PHE A 214 -8.18 -4.42 -13.96
CA PHE A 214 -8.42 -5.74 -13.38
C PHE A 214 -7.91 -6.88 -14.27
N SER A 215 -8.38 -7.00 -15.50
CA SER A 215 -7.90 -8.01 -16.47
C SER A 215 -6.64 -7.58 -17.24
N SER A 216 -6.42 -6.28 -17.38
CA SER A 216 -5.35 -5.70 -18.21
C SER A 216 -3.92 -6.06 -17.77
N GLY A 217 -2.99 -6.17 -18.74
CA GLY A 217 -1.56 -6.32 -18.49
C GLY A 217 -0.85 -5.01 -18.09
N SER A 218 -1.53 -3.86 -18.18
CA SER A 218 -0.95 -2.56 -17.80
C SER A 218 -0.89 -2.31 -16.30
N TYR A 219 -1.47 -3.21 -15.50
CA TYR A 219 -1.41 -3.19 -14.05
C TYR A 219 -1.44 -4.63 -13.54
N VAL A 220 -0.25 -5.16 -13.24
CA VAL A 220 -0.04 -6.49 -12.67
C VAL A 220 0.34 -6.37 -11.21
N TRP A 221 -0.04 -7.39 -10.43
CA TRP A 221 0.34 -7.54 -9.03
C TRP A 221 0.75 -9.00 -8.81
N PRO A 222 1.53 -9.30 -7.75
CA PRO A 222 1.96 -10.66 -7.47
C PRO A 222 0.79 -11.64 -7.47
N TRP A 223 0.97 -12.80 -8.10
CA TRP A 223 -0.04 -13.85 -8.20
C TRP A 223 -1.30 -13.52 -9.02
N LYS A 224 -1.35 -12.37 -9.70
CA LYS A 224 -2.42 -12.09 -10.66
C LYS A 224 -2.45 -13.15 -11.75
N GLY A 225 -3.62 -13.75 -11.97
CA GLY A 225 -3.76 -14.84 -12.96
C GLY A 225 -3.04 -16.13 -12.56
N GLY A 226 -2.64 -16.28 -11.29
CA GLY A 226 -1.95 -17.48 -10.79
C GLY A 226 -0.46 -17.55 -11.14
N VAL A 227 0.15 -16.46 -11.61
CA VAL A 227 1.58 -16.37 -11.94
C VAL A 227 2.26 -15.47 -10.92
N ALA A 228 3.42 -15.88 -10.38
CA ALA A 228 4.13 -15.15 -9.32
C ALA A 228 4.35 -13.66 -9.66
N ASP A 229 4.89 -13.36 -10.85
CA ASP A 229 5.10 -11.99 -11.34
C ASP A 229 3.80 -11.28 -11.78
N GLY A 230 2.70 -12.02 -11.82
CA GLY A 230 1.41 -11.55 -12.33
C GLY A 230 1.32 -11.53 -13.85
N VAL A 231 0.13 -11.79 -14.38
CA VAL A 231 -0.16 -11.71 -15.80
C VAL A 231 -1.54 -11.09 -16.05
N SER A 232 -1.75 -10.55 -17.26
CA SER A 232 -3.11 -10.21 -17.72
C SER A 232 -4.00 -11.44 -17.73
N THR A 233 -5.29 -11.25 -17.52
CA THR A 233 -6.29 -12.31 -17.63
C THR A 233 -7.29 -11.99 -18.75
N PRO A 234 -8.05 -12.97 -19.25
CA PRO A 234 -9.12 -12.69 -20.21
C PRO A 234 -10.13 -11.67 -19.68
N ALA A 235 -10.56 -10.73 -20.53
CA ALA A 235 -11.45 -9.63 -20.15
C ALA A 235 -12.84 -10.09 -19.67
N TYR A 236 -13.31 -11.26 -20.12
CA TYR A 236 -14.61 -11.79 -19.67
C TYR A 236 -14.65 -12.09 -18.17
N LEU A 237 -13.49 -12.23 -17.50
CA LEU A 237 -13.39 -12.42 -16.05
C LEU A 237 -13.71 -11.15 -15.24
N ASP A 238 -13.85 -10.00 -15.89
CA ASP A 238 -14.33 -8.76 -15.27
C ASP A 238 -15.80 -8.91 -14.81
N LEU A 239 -16.56 -9.82 -15.43
CA LEU A 239 -17.91 -10.20 -15.01
C LEU A 239 -17.90 -11.65 -14.52
N TYR A 240 -18.50 -11.93 -13.37
CA TYR A 240 -18.58 -13.32 -12.86
C TYR A 240 -19.51 -14.16 -13.74
N PRO A 241 -19.31 -15.49 -13.82
CA PRO A 241 -20.28 -16.36 -14.47
C PRO A 241 -21.58 -16.38 -13.67
N ILE A 242 -22.69 -16.58 -14.37
CA ILE A 242 -23.93 -17.00 -13.73
C ILE A 242 -23.71 -18.43 -13.22
N PRO A 243 -24.05 -18.75 -11.96
CA PRO A 243 -23.91 -20.10 -11.42
C PRO A 243 -24.57 -21.15 -12.32
N ALA A 244 -23.87 -22.26 -12.59
CA ALA A 244 -24.37 -23.32 -13.48
C ALA A 244 -25.71 -23.91 -13.00
N THR A 245 -25.95 -23.94 -11.69
CA THR A 245 -27.24 -24.34 -11.11
C THR A 245 -28.38 -23.44 -11.55
N ASP A 246 -28.13 -22.13 -11.66
CA ASP A 246 -29.15 -21.14 -12.02
C ASP A 246 -29.43 -21.18 -13.52
N ILE A 247 -28.37 -21.33 -14.35
CA ILE A 247 -28.50 -21.56 -15.81
C ILE A 247 -29.33 -22.81 -16.10
N ASN A 248 -29.07 -23.91 -15.39
CA ASN A 248 -29.81 -25.15 -15.58
C ASN A 248 -31.26 -25.07 -15.09
N ALA A 249 -31.52 -24.28 -14.05
CA ALA A 249 -32.85 -24.16 -13.44
C ALA A 249 -33.76 -23.15 -14.16
N ASN A 250 -33.19 -22.09 -14.77
CA ASN A 250 -33.96 -21.00 -15.37
C ASN A 250 -33.56 -20.77 -16.84
N PRO A 251 -34.37 -21.25 -17.81
CA PRO A 251 -34.07 -21.11 -19.24
C PRO A 251 -34.11 -19.67 -19.76
N ASN A 252 -34.53 -18.69 -18.94
CA ASN A 252 -34.47 -17.26 -19.29
C ASN A 252 -33.10 -16.63 -19.00
N LEU A 253 -32.20 -17.33 -18.32
CA LEU A 253 -30.84 -16.86 -18.07
C LEU A 253 -29.93 -17.27 -19.23
N THR A 254 -29.24 -16.28 -19.78
CA THR A 254 -28.16 -16.49 -20.74
C THR A 254 -26.83 -16.30 -20.01
N GLN A 255 -25.88 -17.21 -20.22
CA GLN A 255 -24.55 -17.11 -19.62
C GLN A 255 -23.82 -15.84 -20.12
N ASN A 256 -22.96 -15.29 -19.26
CA ASN A 256 -22.06 -14.22 -19.64
C ASN A 256 -21.03 -14.72 -20.66
N ASP A 257 -20.74 -13.91 -21.68
CA ASP A 257 -19.81 -14.27 -22.74
C ASP A 257 -18.47 -14.79 -22.21
N GLY A 258 -17.98 -15.90 -22.77
CA GLY A 258 -16.67 -16.49 -22.44
C GLY A 258 -16.66 -17.58 -21.37
N TYR A 259 -17.79 -17.82 -20.68
CA TYR A 259 -17.96 -18.93 -19.73
C TYR A 259 -18.76 -20.11 -20.31
#